data_AF-A0A928AYQ1-F1
#
_entry.id   AF-A0A928AYQ1-F1
#
_cell.length_a   1.000
_cell.length_b   1.000
_cell.length_c   1.000
_cell.angle_alpha   90.00
_cell.angle_beta   90.00
_cell.angle_gamma   90.00
#
_symmetry.space_group_name_H-M   'P 1'
#
loop_
_entity.id
_entity.type
_entity.pdbx_description
1 polymer ?
#
loop_
_entity_poly.entity_id
_entity_poly.type
_entity_poly.pdbx_seq_one_letter_code
_entity_poly.pdbx_strand_id
1 'polypeptide(L)'
;MGKFCLGAKRPLIISGPCAAETREQTVETAMQLARSGKVDVIRAGVWKPRTNPGTFEGIGEPALAWLEEIKEATGLPTAVEVANKAHVQLALKHGVDILWIGARTTVSPFAVQEIAEALHGNKDVTVLVKNPMTPDIGLWAGAVNRLINESIPQENIGLIHRGFAYFGDSKYRNPPMWHMIFEMRSRFPEMMMICDPSHICGCRPLLQGIAQQAADLCFDGMMIESHIQPDKAWSDAAQQVTPQDCLTMIDNIMWRAKSADDPEFNDELNICRRQIDQIDAEIFDLLNRRMHTSDKIGQIKKANNVAILQSNRWEDICRRMLTITRRMGLSEEFVRTVLEAIHVESINRQNEIMNH
;
A
#
# COMPACT_ATOMS: atom_id res chain seq x y z
N MET A 1 -15.96 -12.44 24.98
CA MET A 1 -15.79 -11.16 24.23
C MET A 1 -16.51 -11.31 22.90
N GLY A 2 -17.04 -10.22 22.34
CA GLY A 2 -17.74 -10.23 21.05
C GLY A 2 -16.79 -10.36 19.86
N LYS A 3 -17.34 -10.70 18.69
CA LYS A 3 -16.64 -10.75 17.40
C LYS A 3 -15.98 -9.40 17.08
N PHE A 4 -14.74 -9.40 16.56
CA PHE A 4 -14.11 -8.19 16.03
C PHE A 4 -14.85 -7.72 14.76
N CYS A 5 -15.26 -6.44 14.75
CA CYS A 5 -15.96 -5.84 13.63
C CYS A 5 -15.03 -4.86 12.90
N LEU A 6 -14.54 -5.25 11.73
CA LEU A 6 -13.75 -4.37 10.88
C LEU A 6 -14.57 -3.13 10.49
N GLY A 7 -13.97 -1.94 10.58
CA GLY A 7 -14.64 -0.67 10.27
C GLY A 7 -15.49 -0.07 11.41
N ALA A 8 -15.64 -0.75 12.55
CA ALA A 8 -16.40 -0.22 13.70
C ALA A 8 -15.76 1.04 14.33
N LYS A 9 -14.44 1.19 14.20
CA LYS A 9 -13.67 2.35 14.63
C LYS A 9 -12.75 2.81 13.50
N ARG A 10 -12.64 4.13 13.31
CA ARG A 10 -11.66 4.78 12.44
C ARG A 10 -10.97 5.91 13.22
N PRO A 11 -9.64 6.06 13.13
CA PRO A 11 -8.71 5.16 12.44
C PRO A 11 -8.59 3.80 13.17
N LEU A 12 -8.37 2.72 12.41
CA LEU A 12 -8.00 1.41 12.96
C LEU A 12 -6.49 1.35 13.18
N ILE A 13 -6.04 1.16 14.42
CA ILE A 13 -4.62 1.07 14.76
C ILE A 13 -4.25 -0.36 15.14
N ILE A 14 -3.44 -1.00 14.31
CA ILE A 14 -2.86 -2.31 14.55
C ILE A 14 -1.38 -2.13 14.89
N SER A 15 -0.94 -2.59 16.07
CA SER A 15 0.47 -2.51 16.44
C SER A 15 0.95 -3.69 17.28
N GLY A 16 2.27 -3.89 17.32
CA GLY A 16 2.91 -5.01 17.99
C GLY A 16 4.16 -5.45 17.22
N PRO A 17 4.88 -6.47 17.71
CA PRO A 17 6.19 -6.79 17.19
C PRO A 17 6.15 -7.44 15.81
N CYS A 18 7.23 -7.20 15.05
CA CYS A 18 7.45 -7.80 13.74
C CYS A 18 7.43 -9.34 13.81
N ALA A 19 8.01 -9.90 14.88
CA ALA A 19 7.93 -11.30 15.20
C ALA A 19 7.74 -11.50 16.70
N ALA A 20 7.08 -12.58 17.09
CA ALA A 20 7.08 -13.03 18.48
C ALA A 20 8.43 -13.70 18.77
N GLU A 21 9.28 -13.07 19.56
CA GLU A 21 10.67 -13.52 19.80
C GLU A 21 10.76 -14.34 21.08
N THR A 22 10.31 -13.74 22.19
CA THR A 22 10.12 -14.41 23.48
C THR A 22 8.77 -14.02 24.05
N ARG A 23 8.30 -14.78 25.05
CA ARG A 23 7.08 -14.45 25.78
C ARG A 23 7.18 -13.06 26.41
N GLU A 24 8.26 -12.77 27.11
CA GLU A 24 8.48 -11.50 27.79
C GLU A 24 8.45 -10.34 26.80
N GLN A 25 9.18 -10.48 25.69
CA GLN A 25 9.22 -9.46 24.64
C GLN A 25 7.84 -9.20 24.04
N THR A 26 7.13 -10.26 23.67
CA THR A 26 5.83 -10.17 22.99
C THR A 26 4.76 -9.60 23.91
N VAL A 27 4.64 -10.15 25.12
CA VAL A 27 3.65 -9.75 26.12
C VAL A 27 3.92 -8.33 26.60
N GLU A 28 5.15 -7.97 26.98
CA GLU A 28 5.43 -6.63 27.48
C GLU A 28 5.20 -5.55 26.41
N THR A 29 5.56 -5.83 25.15
CA THR A 29 5.28 -4.93 24.02
C THR A 29 3.77 -4.69 23.91
N ALA A 30 2.97 -5.75 23.94
CA ALA A 30 1.52 -5.67 23.83
C ALA A 30 0.88 -4.95 25.03
N MET A 31 1.34 -5.22 26.25
CA MET A 31 0.83 -4.57 27.46
C MET A 31 1.07 -3.06 27.45
N GLN A 32 2.26 -2.61 27.01
CA GLN A 32 2.55 -1.17 26.90
C GLN A 32 1.67 -0.49 25.84
N LEU A 33 1.45 -1.13 24.70
CA LEU A 33 0.57 -0.62 23.65
C LEU A 33 -0.89 -0.55 24.13
N ALA A 34 -1.38 -1.61 24.76
CA ALA A 34 -2.77 -1.73 25.21
C ALA A 34 -3.15 -0.69 26.27
N ARG A 35 -2.25 -0.40 27.22
CA ARG A 35 -2.46 0.60 28.29
C ARG A 35 -2.78 2.01 27.76
N SER A 36 -2.43 2.31 26.52
CA SER A 36 -2.69 3.62 25.91
C SER A 36 -4.15 3.86 25.55
N GLY A 37 -4.94 2.80 25.30
CA GLY A 37 -6.27 2.90 24.70
C GLY A 37 -6.29 3.35 23.23
N LYS A 38 -5.12 3.55 22.59
CA LYS A 38 -5.00 4.03 21.20
C LYS A 38 -4.81 2.91 20.19
N VAL A 39 -4.34 1.75 20.63
CA VAL A 39 -4.15 0.56 19.80
C VAL A 39 -5.38 -0.33 19.91
N ASP A 40 -5.91 -0.74 18.77
CA ASP A 40 -7.15 -1.51 18.67
C ASP A 40 -6.90 -3.00 18.52
N VAL A 41 -5.76 -3.38 17.96
CA VAL A 41 -5.41 -4.78 17.66
C VAL A 41 -3.93 -4.99 17.93
N ILE A 42 -3.59 -6.09 18.62
CA ILE A 42 -2.20 -6.51 18.81
C ILE A 42 -1.78 -7.47 17.69
N ARG A 43 -0.74 -7.13 16.93
CA ARG A 43 -0.16 -8.00 15.90
C ARG A 43 1.11 -8.70 16.37
N ALA A 44 1.34 -9.94 15.97
CA ALA A 44 2.65 -10.58 16.07
C ALA A 44 2.90 -11.57 14.93
N GLY A 45 4.11 -11.56 14.37
CA GLY A 45 4.52 -12.56 13.39
C GLY A 45 4.99 -13.84 14.09
N VAL A 46 4.16 -14.90 14.09
CA VAL A 46 4.53 -16.18 14.72
C VAL A 46 5.25 -17.12 13.76
N TRP A 47 4.99 -16.98 12.46
CA TRP A 47 5.75 -17.61 11.36
C TRP A 47 6.39 -16.52 10.50
N LYS A 48 7.67 -16.67 10.14
CA LYS A 48 8.41 -15.69 9.33
C LYS A 48 8.88 -16.34 8.03
N PRO A 49 8.33 -15.96 6.86
CA PRO A 49 8.87 -16.39 5.58
C PRO A 49 10.23 -15.71 5.37
N ARG A 50 11.34 -16.42 5.53
CA ARG A 50 12.69 -15.88 5.36
C ARG A 50 13.24 -16.18 3.97
N THR A 51 13.98 -15.22 3.42
CA THR A 51 14.66 -15.39 2.12
C THR A 51 15.82 -16.36 2.24
N ASN A 52 16.57 -16.29 3.34
CA ASN A 52 17.70 -17.18 3.61
C ASN A 52 17.30 -18.20 4.70
N PRO A 53 17.40 -19.51 4.42
CA PRO A 53 17.22 -20.56 5.41
C PRO A 53 18.18 -20.38 6.60
N GLY A 54 17.78 -20.82 7.79
CA GLY A 54 18.61 -20.78 9.00
C GLY A 54 18.70 -19.41 9.68
N THR A 55 17.99 -18.39 9.16
CA THR A 55 17.67 -17.18 9.93
C THR A 55 16.41 -17.40 10.75
N PHE A 56 16.16 -16.59 11.79
CA PHE A 56 14.97 -16.78 12.64
C PHE A 56 13.65 -16.87 11.84
N GLU A 57 12.99 -18.03 11.91
CA GLU A 57 11.80 -18.41 11.13
C GLU A 57 10.48 -18.19 11.88
N GLY A 58 10.56 -17.63 13.09
CA GLY A 58 9.44 -17.53 14.02
C GLY A 58 9.41 -18.71 14.99
N ILE A 59 8.73 -18.52 16.12
CA ILE A 59 8.57 -19.53 17.17
C ILE A 59 7.51 -20.58 16.79
N GLY A 60 6.57 -20.24 15.90
CA GLY A 60 5.48 -21.11 15.47
C GLY A 60 4.35 -21.19 16.49
N GLU A 61 3.70 -22.36 16.57
CA GLU A 61 2.52 -22.60 17.44
C GLU A 61 2.73 -22.18 18.91
N PRO A 62 3.88 -22.40 19.58
CA PRO A 62 4.05 -22.00 20.98
C PRO A 62 3.84 -20.49 21.24
N ALA A 63 4.10 -19.63 20.24
CA ALA A 63 3.87 -18.19 20.38
C ALA A 63 2.38 -17.80 20.30
N LEU A 64 1.50 -18.66 19.78
CA LEU A 64 0.06 -18.41 19.78
C LEU A 64 -0.51 -18.39 21.21
N ALA A 65 0.03 -19.21 22.11
CA ALA A 65 -0.34 -19.17 23.54
C ALA A 65 0.01 -17.82 24.20
N TRP A 66 1.03 -17.11 23.71
CA TRP A 66 1.35 -15.76 24.21
C TRP A 66 0.31 -14.74 23.74
N LEU A 67 -0.28 -14.94 22.57
CA LEU A 67 -1.35 -14.08 22.06
C LEU A 67 -2.67 -14.33 22.80
N GLU A 68 -2.96 -15.57 23.19
CA GLU A 68 -4.07 -15.88 24.10
C GLU A 68 -3.91 -15.13 25.43
N GLU A 69 -2.73 -15.21 26.04
CA GLU A 69 -2.42 -14.48 27.28
C GLU A 69 -2.60 -12.96 27.10
N ILE A 70 -2.08 -12.38 26.01
CA ILE A 70 -2.25 -10.95 25.70
C ILE A 70 -3.72 -10.60 25.58
N LYS A 71 -4.51 -11.41 24.87
CA LYS A 71 -5.93 -11.18 24.67
C LYS A 71 -6.69 -11.24 26.00
N GLU A 72 -6.40 -12.22 26.84
CA GLU A 72 -6.98 -12.34 28.18
C GLU A 72 -6.62 -11.14 29.08
N ALA A 73 -5.36 -10.71 29.06
CA ALA A 73 -4.86 -9.64 29.93
C ALA A 73 -5.30 -8.23 29.48
N THR A 74 -5.42 -8.00 28.18
CA THR A 74 -5.67 -6.66 27.61
C THR A 74 -7.09 -6.46 27.13
N GLY A 75 -7.80 -7.55 26.80
CA GLY A 75 -9.08 -7.47 26.10
C GLY A 75 -8.95 -6.94 24.66
N LEU A 76 -7.74 -6.85 24.10
CA LEU A 76 -7.57 -6.48 22.70
C LEU A 76 -7.59 -7.72 21.79
N PRO A 77 -8.21 -7.64 20.60
CA PRO A 77 -8.10 -8.69 19.59
C PRO A 77 -6.66 -8.86 19.12
N THR A 78 -6.34 -10.07 18.68
CA THR A 78 -5.01 -10.41 18.18
C THR A 78 -5.01 -10.68 16.68
N ALA A 79 -3.88 -10.40 16.04
CA ALA A 79 -3.66 -10.63 14.62
C ALA A 79 -2.37 -11.42 14.36
N VAL A 80 -2.42 -12.38 13.42
CA VAL A 80 -1.22 -13.10 12.92
C VAL A 80 -1.18 -13.23 11.40
N GLU A 81 0.04 -13.37 10.86
CA GLU A 81 0.23 -13.74 9.45
C GLU A 81 -0.10 -15.21 9.23
N VAL A 82 -0.83 -15.55 8.17
CA VAL A 82 -1.01 -16.93 7.72
C VAL A 82 -0.51 -17.08 6.28
N ALA A 83 0.10 -18.23 5.99
CA ALA A 83 0.72 -18.49 4.69
C ALA A 83 0.25 -19.81 4.04
N ASN A 84 -0.47 -20.65 4.77
CA ASN A 84 -1.00 -21.94 4.32
C ASN A 84 -2.17 -22.37 5.23
N LYS A 85 -2.81 -23.49 4.91
CA LYS A 85 -3.93 -24.06 5.67
C LYS A 85 -3.59 -24.40 7.12
N ALA A 86 -2.41 -24.95 7.38
CA ALA A 86 -2.01 -25.34 8.73
C ALA A 86 -1.91 -24.12 9.67
N HIS A 87 -1.39 -23.00 9.17
CA HIS A 87 -1.32 -21.74 9.93
C HIS A 87 -2.72 -21.23 10.28
N VAL A 88 -3.65 -21.27 9.31
CA VAL A 88 -5.05 -20.89 9.53
C VAL A 88 -5.67 -21.74 10.63
N GLN A 89 -5.54 -23.06 10.54
CA GLN A 89 -6.12 -23.99 11.52
C GLN A 89 -5.59 -23.75 12.93
N LEU A 90 -4.27 -23.53 13.07
CA LEU A 90 -3.64 -23.22 14.35
C LEU A 90 -4.08 -21.87 14.90
N ALA A 91 -4.11 -20.83 14.07
CA ALA A 91 -4.54 -19.49 14.50
C ALA A 91 -6.01 -19.50 14.98
N LEU A 92 -6.90 -20.20 14.28
CA LEU A 92 -8.31 -20.35 14.69
C LEU A 92 -8.46 -21.16 15.98
N LYS A 93 -7.69 -22.26 16.11
CA LYS A 93 -7.67 -23.09 17.33
C LYS A 93 -7.28 -22.26 18.57
N HIS A 94 -6.37 -21.31 18.41
CA HIS A 94 -5.91 -20.39 19.46
C HIS A 94 -6.70 -19.08 19.55
N GLY A 95 -7.87 -19.01 18.89
CA GLY A 95 -8.78 -17.88 19.03
C GLY A 95 -8.25 -16.54 18.52
N VAL A 96 -7.35 -16.54 17.52
CA VAL A 96 -6.91 -15.31 16.85
C VAL A 96 -8.08 -14.69 16.07
N ASP A 97 -8.29 -13.38 16.26
CA ASP A 97 -9.44 -12.67 15.69
C ASP A 97 -9.22 -12.27 14.22
N ILE A 98 -7.98 -11.91 13.88
CA ILE A 98 -7.62 -11.36 12.57
C ILE A 98 -6.47 -12.16 11.97
N LEU A 99 -6.66 -12.63 10.75
CA LEU A 99 -5.59 -13.23 9.96
C LEU A 99 -5.16 -12.21 8.91
N TRP A 100 -3.85 -12.06 8.66
CA TRP A 100 -3.42 -11.37 7.46
C TRP A 100 -2.66 -12.28 6.50
N ILE A 101 -2.89 -12.06 5.21
CA ILE A 101 -2.15 -12.71 4.14
C ILE A 101 -0.98 -11.80 3.78
N GLY A 102 0.25 -12.30 3.96
CA GLY A 102 1.47 -11.55 3.70
C GLY A 102 1.71 -11.28 2.21
N ALA A 103 2.47 -10.23 1.89
CA ALA A 103 2.73 -9.80 0.50
C ALA A 103 3.38 -10.89 -0.38
N ARG A 104 4.16 -11.80 0.22
CA ARG A 104 4.76 -12.96 -0.46
C ARG A 104 3.78 -14.11 -0.69
N THR A 105 2.73 -14.19 0.10
CA THR A 105 1.67 -15.17 -0.08
C THR A 105 0.65 -14.66 -1.10
N THR A 106 0.32 -13.37 -1.08
CA THR A 106 -0.59 -12.72 -2.03
C THR A 106 -0.18 -12.94 -3.50
N VAL A 107 1.12 -13.06 -3.78
CA VAL A 107 1.60 -13.31 -5.15
C VAL A 107 1.31 -14.72 -5.68
N SER A 108 0.87 -15.65 -4.82
CA SER A 108 0.56 -17.04 -5.18
C SER A 108 -0.94 -17.30 -5.13
N PRO A 109 -1.64 -17.36 -6.29
CA PRO A 109 -3.06 -17.67 -6.33
C PRO A 109 -3.41 -19.03 -5.67
N PHE A 110 -2.51 -20.01 -5.75
CA PHE A 110 -2.68 -21.32 -5.11
C PHE A 110 -2.63 -21.23 -3.58
N ALA A 111 -1.66 -20.49 -3.02
CA ALA A 111 -1.55 -20.35 -1.57
C ALA A 111 -2.72 -19.54 -1.00
N VAL A 112 -3.15 -18.48 -1.69
CA VAL A 112 -4.34 -17.72 -1.28
C VAL A 112 -5.60 -18.57 -1.38
N GLN A 113 -5.75 -19.40 -2.42
CA GLN A 113 -6.87 -20.32 -2.54
C GLN A 113 -6.88 -21.33 -1.38
N GLU A 114 -5.74 -21.93 -1.06
CA GLU A 114 -5.61 -22.87 0.06
C GLU A 114 -6.03 -22.23 1.40
N ILE A 115 -5.63 -20.98 1.64
CA ILE A 115 -6.03 -20.21 2.82
C ILE A 115 -7.53 -19.92 2.81
N ALA A 116 -8.08 -19.50 1.67
CA ALA A 116 -9.51 -19.19 1.54
C ALA A 116 -10.38 -20.44 1.80
N GLU A 117 -10.01 -21.59 1.23
CA GLU A 117 -10.71 -22.87 1.45
C GLU A 117 -10.65 -23.31 2.91
N ALA A 118 -9.53 -23.06 3.59
CA ALA A 118 -9.40 -23.34 5.03
C ALA A 118 -10.33 -22.47 5.90
N LEU A 119 -10.81 -21.35 5.35
CA LEU A 119 -11.73 -20.41 6.00
C LEU A 119 -13.17 -20.54 5.52
N HIS A 120 -13.49 -21.50 4.64
CA HIS A 120 -14.79 -21.60 3.97
C HIS A 120 -15.98 -21.38 4.91
N GLY A 121 -16.80 -20.35 4.60
CA GLY A 121 -18.01 -20.01 5.35
C GLY A 121 -17.79 -19.48 6.78
N ASN A 122 -16.55 -19.21 7.18
CA ASN A 122 -16.25 -18.66 8.51
C ASN A 122 -16.68 -17.19 8.58
N LYS A 123 -17.62 -16.91 9.49
CA LYS A 123 -18.21 -15.56 9.68
C LYS A 123 -17.58 -14.78 10.82
N ASP A 124 -16.72 -15.41 11.62
CA ASP A 124 -16.21 -14.82 12.86
C ASP A 124 -14.80 -14.25 12.71
N VAL A 125 -14.06 -14.69 11.69
CA VAL A 125 -12.71 -14.22 11.41
C VAL A 125 -12.69 -13.01 10.48
N THR A 126 -11.78 -12.08 10.75
CA THR A 126 -11.43 -11.00 9.82
C THR A 126 -10.16 -11.36 9.05
N VAL A 127 -10.13 -11.10 7.74
CA VAL A 127 -8.97 -11.37 6.89
C VAL A 127 -8.47 -10.08 6.24
N LEU A 128 -7.21 -9.74 6.50
CA LEU A 128 -6.56 -8.58 5.88
C LEU A 128 -5.55 -9.01 4.81
N VAL A 129 -5.67 -8.51 3.59
CA VAL A 129 -4.81 -8.92 2.47
C VAL A 129 -3.78 -7.83 2.18
N LYS A 130 -2.49 -8.11 2.41
CA LYS A 130 -1.41 -7.22 1.97
C LYS A 130 -1.33 -7.19 0.45
N ASN A 131 -1.05 -6.02 -0.13
CA ASN A 131 -0.79 -5.95 -1.57
C ASN A 131 0.38 -6.88 -1.97
N PRO A 132 0.35 -7.43 -3.19
CA PRO A 132 1.46 -8.23 -3.70
C PRO A 132 2.74 -7.40 -3.76
N MET A 133 3.88 -8.09 -3.70
CA MET A 133 5.18 -7.41 -3.82
C MET A 133 5.35 -6.71 -5.17
N THR A 134 4.77 -7.25 -6.24
CA THR A 134 4.76 -6.61 -7.57
C THR A 134 3.55 -5.69 -7.69
N PRO A 135 3.63 -4.58 -8.45
CA PRO A 135 2.52 -3.66 -8.68
C PRO A 135 1.48 -4.26 -9.64
N ASP A 136 0.79 -5.30 -9.17
CA ASP A 136 -0.27 -6.01 -9.88
C ASP A 136 -1.58 -5.93 -9.07
N ILE A 137 -2.43 -4.98 -9.44
CA ILE A 137 -3.75 -4.79 -8.83
C ILE A 137 -4.70 -5.94 -9.18
N GLY A 138 -4.53 -6.57 -10.34
CA GLY A 138 -5.32 -7.75 -10.72
C GLY A 138 -5.09 -8.91 -9.77
N LEU A 139 -3.83 -9.15 -9.40
CA LEU A 139 -3.46 -10.19 -8.44
C LEU A 139 -3.97 -9.88 -7.03
N TRP A 140 -3.90 -8.62 -6.59
CA TRP A 140 -4.45 -8.21 -5.29
C TRP A 140 -5.98 -8.38 -5.23
N ALA A 141 -6.69 -7.92 -6.26
CA ALA A 141 -8.13 -8.10 -6.42
C ALA A 141 -8.52 -9.59 -6.49
N GLY A 142 -7.70 -10.40 -7.18
CA GLY A 142 -7.89 -11.84 -7.25
C GLY A 142 -7.82 -12.50 -5.87
N ALA A 143 -6.92 -12.06 -5.00
CA ALA A 143 -6.83 -12.58 -3.63
C ALA A 143 -8.09 -12.27 -2.80
N VAL A 144 -8.65 -11.06 -2.94
CA VAL A 144 -9.93 -10.68 -2.31
C VAL A 144 -11.08 -11.54 -2.84
N ASN A 145 -11.19 -11.68 -4.17
CA ASN A 145 -12.26 -12.45 -4.79
C ASN A 145 -12.24 -13.94 -4.38
N ARG A 146 -11.07 -14.52 -4.12
CA ARG A 146 -10.97 -15.89 -3.59
C ARG A 146 -11.61 -16.03 -2.21
N LEU A 147 -11.34 -15.08 -1.30
CA LEU A 147 -11.97 -15.06 0.02
C LEU A 147 -13.50 -14.91 -0.09
N ILE A 148 -13.98 -14.02 -0.97
CA ILE A 148 -15.41 -13.83 -1.21
C ILE A 148 -16.06 -15.12 -1.75
N ASN A 149 -15.41 -15.79 -2.70
CA ASN A 149 -15.90 -17.03 -3.30
C ASN A 149 -16.01 -18.17 -2.27
N GLU A 150 -15.12 -18.18 -1.27
CA GLU A 150 -15.19 -19.11 -0.13
C GLU A 150 -16.16 -18.64 0.97
N SER A 151 -17.08 -17.73 0.64
CA SER A 151 -18.18 -17.27 1.50
C SER A 151 -17.72 -16.54 2.78
N ILE A 152 -16.55 -15.89 2.73
CA ILE A 152 -16.15 -14.93 3.76
C ILE A 152 -16.96 -13.63 3.56
N PRO A 153 -17.63 -13.10 4.60
CA PRO A 153 -18.37 -11.85 4.49
C PRO A 153 -17.45 -10.69 4.05
N GLN A 154 -17.89 -9.88 3.10
CA GLN A 154 -17.05 -8.79 2.55
C GLN A 154 -16.66 -7.77 3.62
N GLU A 155 -17.54 -7.52 4.60
CA GLU A 155 -17.28 -6.67 5.76
C GLU A 155 -16.19 -7.21 6.70
N ASN A 156 -15.86 -8.50 6.60
CA ASN A 156 -14.74 -9.11 7.32
C ASN A 156 -13.43 -9.11 6.50
N ILE A 157 -13.42 -8.59 5.27
CA ILE A 157 -12.24 -8.56 4.41
C ILE A 157 -11.71 -7.12 4.35
N GLY A 158 -10.41 -6.96 4.57
CA GLY A 158 -9.73 -5.66 4.48
C GLY A 158 -8.43 -5.74 3.70
N LEU A 159 -7.87 -4.58 3.42
CA LEU A 159 -6.67 -4.40 2.60
C LEU A 159 -5.56 -3.76 3.42
N ILE A 160 -4.33 -4.22 3.21
CA ILE A 160 -3.13 -3.59 3.80
C ILE A 160 -2.21 -3.16 2.68
N HIS A 161 -2.01 -1.85 2.54
CA HIS A 161 -1.00 -1.34 1.63
C HIS A 161 0.35 -1.23 2.32
N ARG A 162 1.38 -1.87 1.76
CA ARG A 162 2.74 -1.98 2.30
C ARG A 162 3.83 -1.61 1.31
N GLY A 163 3.46 -0.95 0.21
CA GLY A 163 4.34 -0.61 -0.90
C GLY A 163 4.71 -1.80 -1.78
N PHE A 164 5.44 -1.54 -2.86
CA PHE A 164 5.83 -2.54 -3.86
C PHE A 164 7.36 -2.69 -3.93
N ALA A 165 7.82 -3.83 -4.40
CA ALA A 165 9.20 -4.06 -4.76
C ALA A 165 9.58 -3.14 -5.92
N TYR A 166 10.81 -2.62 -5.87
CA TYR A 166 11.34 -1.72 -6.88
C TYR A 166 12.76 -2.11 -7.23
N PHE A 167 13.12 -2.00 -8.51
CA PHE A 167 14.47 -2.24 -8.99
C PHE A 167 15.19 -0.89 -9.12
N GLY A 168 16.22 -0.67 -8.30
CA GLY A 168 17.02 0.55 -8.31
C GLY A 168 17.07 1.25 -6.96
N ASP A 169 17.65 2.45 -6.94
CA ASP A 169 17.80 3.24 -5.72
C ASP A 169 16.47 3.85 -5.30
N SER A 170 16.13 3.66 -4.03
CA SER A 170 14.94 4.23 -3.40
C SER A 170 15.25 4.52 -1.94
N LYS A 171 14.75 5.66 -1.45
CA LYS A 171 14.77 5.97 -0.01
C LYS A 171 13.85 5.06 0.82
N TYR A 172 12.90 4.40 0.17
CA TYR A 172 11.97 3.45 0.77
C TYR A 172 12.41 2.02 0.48
N ARG A 173 12.23 1.11 1.44
CA ARG A 173 12.38 -0.34 1.22
C ARG A 173 11.40 -0.85 0.16
N ASN A 174 10.16 -0.34 0.19
CA ASN A 174 9.13 -0.64 -0.80
C ASN A 174 8.39 0.65 -1.14
N PRO A 175 8.67 1.30 -2.29
CA PRO A 175 7.96 2.51 -2.69
C PRO A 175 6.43 2.34 -2.62
N PRO A 176 5.69 3.33 -2.09
CA PRO A 176 4.26 3.18 -1.89
C PRO A 176 3.48 3.13 -3.22
N MET A 177 3.93 3.81 -4.27
CA MET A 177 3.21 3.88 -5.55
C MET A 177 1.71 4.21 -5.35
N TRP A 178 1.43 5.31 -4.65
CA TRP A 178 0.07 5.69 -4.20
C TRP A 178 -1.00 5.65 -5.30
N HIS A 179 -0.63 5.91 -6.55
CA HIS A 179 -1.53 5.85 -7.70
C HIS A 179 -2.19 4.48 -7.90
N MET A 180 -1.50 3.39 -7.55
CA MET A 180 -2.02 2.01 -7.58
C MET A 180 -3.19 1.80 -6.62
N ILE A 181 -3.25 2.61 -5.55
CA ILE A 181 -4.31 2.53 -4.54
C ILE A 181 -5.64 3.05 -5.06
N PHE A 182 -5.62 4.07 -5.92
CA PHE A 182 -6.84 4.60 -6.52
C PHE A 182 -7.53 3.55 -7.39
N GLU A 183 -6.76 2.77 -8.14
CA GLU A 183 -7.31 1.66 -8.94
C GLU A 183 -7.93 0.59 -8.04
N MET A 184 -7.23 0.18 -6.98
CA MET A 184 -7.77 -0.83 -6.04
C MET A 184 -9.05 -0.34 -5.36
N ARG A 185 -9.10 0.93 -4.92
CA ARG A 185 -10.31 1.53 -4.34
C ARG A 185 -11.45 1.64 -5.35
N SER A 186 -11.17 1.90 -6.63
CA SER A 186 -12.20 1.89 -7.67
C SER A 186 -12.87 0.50 -7.80
N ARG A 187 -12.09 -0.58 -7.66
CA ARG A 187 -12.60 -1.96 -7.69
C ARG A 187 -13.37 -2.35 -6.42
N PHE A 188 -12.94 -1.85 -5.26
CA PHE A 188 -13.51 -2.15 -3.95
C PHE A 188 -13.70 -0.88 -3.10
N PRO A 189 -14.71 -0.04 -3.40
CA PRO A 189 -14.83 1.31 -2.83
C PRO A 189 -15.10 1.33 -1.32
N GLU A 190 -15.85 0.35 -0.83
CA GLU A 190 -16.26 0.26 0.59
C GLU A 190 -15.30 -0.60 1.43
N MET A 191 -14.33 -1.26 0.80
CA MET A 191 -13.42 -2.15 1.51
C MET A 191 -12.41 -1.34 2.32
N MET A 192 -12.32 -1.64 3.62
CA MET A 192 -11.40 -0.96 4.52
C MET A 192 -9.96 -1.17 4.07
N MET A 193 -9.18 -0.08 4.00
CA MET A 193 -7.80 -0.14 3.60
C MET A 193 -6.91 0.60 4.59
N ILE A 194 -5.96 -0.11 5.19
CA ILE A 194 -4.96 0.44 6.12
C ILE A 194 -3.57 0.49 5.49
N CYS A 195 -2.72 1.39 5.97
CA CYS A 195 -1.35 1.53 5.50
C CYS A 195 -0.36 0.90 6.48
N ASP A 196 0.67 0.23 5.96
CA ASP A 196 1.79 -0.35 6.70
C ASP A 196 3.06 0.48 6.43
N PRO A 197 3.27 1.59 7.17
CA PRO A 197 4.44 2.44 6.98
C PRO A 197 5.75 1.71 7.31
N SER A 198 5.73 0.77 8.26
CA SER A 198 6.93 0.03 8.68
C SER A 198 7.55 -0.74 7.51
N HIS A 199 6.74 -1.43 6.73
CA HIS A 199 7.22 -2.19 5.57
C HIS A 199 7.46 -1.32 4.33
N ILE A 200 6.76 -0.20 4.16
CA ILE A 200 7.06 0.79 3.10
C ILE A 200 8.45 1.39 3.33
N CYS A 201 8.67 1.95 4.52
CA CYS A 201 9.89 2.66 4.84
C CYS A 201 11.08 1.72 4.98
N GLY A 202 10.93 0.67 5.80
CA GLY A 202 12.07 -0.15 6.25
C GLY A 202 13.04 0.58 7.18
N CYS A 203 12.68 1.77 7.68
CA CYS A 203 13.44 2.53 8.66
C CYS A 203 12.53 3.50 9.45
N ARG A 204 12.91 3.81 10.70
CA ARG A 204 12.15 4.71 11.61
C ARG A 204 11.98 6.16 11.12
N PRO A 205 13.02 6.85 10.59
CA PRO A 205 12.91 8.29 10.31
C PRO A 205 11.85 8.66 9.27
N LEU A 206 11.44 7.72 8.43
CA LEU A 206 10.46 7.94 7.37
C LEU A 206 9.02 7.60 7.78
N LEU A 207 8.81 6.94 8.92
CA LEU A 207 7.51 6.38 9.30
C LEU A 207 6.45 7.47 9.47
N GLN A 208 6.74 8.56 10.20
CA GLN A 208 5.78 9.63 10.44
C GLN A 208 5.31 10.26 9.13
N GLY A 209 6.24 10.50 8.19
CA GLY A 209 5.93 11.09 6.89
C GLY A 209 5.01 10.21 6.05
N ILE A 210 5.28 8.90 6.00
CA ILE A 210 4.41 7.95 5.26
C ILE A 210 3.06 7.78 5.95
N ALA A 211 3.02 7.71 7.28
CA ALA A 211 1.77 7.63 8.03
C ALA A 211 0.89 8.88 7.78
N GLN A 212 1.48 10.08 7.80
CA GLN A 212 0.74 11.30 7.49
C GLN A 212 0.24 11.32 6.04
N GLN A 213 1.08 10.91 5.06
CA GLN A 213 0.65 10.82 3.66
C GLN A 213 -0.52 9.85 3.48
N ALA A 214 -0.50 8.69 4.15
CA ALA A 214 -1.62 7.75 4.11
C ALA A 214 -2.89 8.33 4.76
N ALA A 215 -2.77 9.09 5.85
CA ALA A 215 -3.91 9.81 6.43
C ALA A 215 -4.46 10.88 5.49
N ASP A 216 -3.59 11.63 4.80
CA ASP A 216 -3.98 12.63 3.79
C ASP A 216 -4.69 11.98 2.58
N LEU A 217 -4.32 10.73 2.25
CA LEU A 217 -4.95 9.89 1.23
C LEU A 217 -6.16 9.08 1.74
N CYS A 218 -6.70 9.43 2.92
CA CYS A 218 -7.90 8.82 3.49
C CYS A 218 -7.81 7.30 3.69
N PHE A 219 -6.64 6.77 4.05
CA PHE A 219 -6.54 5.41 4.59
C PHE A 219 -7.34 5.29 5.90
N ASP A 220 -7.96 4.12 6.10
CA ASP A 220 -8.86 3.86 7.24
C ASP A 220 -8.10 3.55 8.56
N GLY A 221 -6.77 3.47 8.52
CA GLY A 221 -5.96 3.05 9.65
C GLY A 221 -4.49 2.78 9.31
N MET A 222 -3.75 2.30 10.30
CA MET A 222 -2.33 1.98 10.20
C MET A 222 -2.00 0.61 10.81
N MET A 223 -1.01 -0.07 10.24
CA MET A 223 -0.33 -1.21 10.83
C MET A 223 1.14 -0.84 11.09
N ILE A 224 1.51 -0.65 12.36
CA ILE A 224 2.84 -0.15 12.76
C ILE A 224 3.55 -1.20 13.62
N GLU A 225 4.80 -1.52 13.28
CA GLU A 225 5.59 -2.45 14.07
C GLU A 225 6.23 -1.77 15.29
N SER A 226 6.03 -2.39 16.46
CA SER A 226 6.50 -1.89 17.75
C SER A 226 7.23 -2.97 18.51
N HIS A 227 8.32 -2.64 19.20
CA HIS A 227 9.13 -3.57 19.96
C HIS A 227 9.69 -2.88 21.20
N ILE A 228 9.72 -3.54 22.36
CA ILE A 228 10.26 -2.94 23.60
C ILE A 228 11.75 -2.57 23.50
N GLN A 229 12.52 -3.25 22.65
CA GLN A 229 13.94 -2.99 22.41
C GLN A 229 14.27 -3.09 20.92
N PRO A 230 13.83 -2.14 20.07
CA PRO A 230 13.83 -2.30 18.62
C PRO A 230 15.18 -2.64 18.00
N ASP A 231 16.28 -2.08 18.52
CA ASP A 231 17.64 -2.33 18.00
C ASP A 231 18.17 -3.74 18.30
N LYS A 232 17.50 -4.49 19.19
CA LYS A 232 17.83 -5.89 19.52
C LYS A 232 16.88 -6.90 18.88
N ALA A 233 15.89 -6.43 18.11
CA ALA A 233 14.89 -7.32 17.52
C ALA A 233 15.53 -8.31 16.53
N TRP A 234 15.02 -9.54 16.54
CA TRP A 234 15.49 -10.65 15.70
C TRP A 234 15.01 -10.54 14.25
N SER A 235 14.08 -9.62 13.99
CA SER A 235 13.65 -9.28 12.64
C SER A 235 13.31 -7.80 12.53
N ASP A 236 13.61 -7.21 11.36
CA ASP A 236 13.12 -5.88 10.99
C ASP A 236 13.43 -4.77 12.01
N ALA A 237 14.55 -4.91 12.73
CA ALA A 237 14.99 -4.00 13.79
C ALA A 237 14.89 -2.53 13.37
N ALA A 238 15.40 -2.20 12.18
CA ALA A 238 15.51 -0.83 11.67
C ALA A 238 14.19 -0.05 11.56
N GLN A 239 13.04 -0.73 11.42
CA GLN A 239 11.72 -0.08 11.26
C GLN A 239 10.78 -0.21 12.46
N GLN A 240 11.07 -1.11 13.40
CA GLN A 240 10.25 -1.22 14.61
C GLN A 240 10.48 -0.02 15.52
N VAL A 241 9.45 0.56 16.12
CA VAL A 241 9.57 1.66 17.10
C VAL A 241 9.32 1.17 18.51
N THR A 242 9.67 1.93 19.55
CA THR A 242 9.22 1.57 20.90
C THR A 242 7.70 1.77 21.01
N PRO A 243 7.00 1.11 21.95
CA PRO A 243 5.59 1.40 22.19
C PRO A 243 5.34 2.90 22.42
N GLN A 244 6.18 3.58 23.19
CA GLN A 244 6.03 5.01 23.45
C GLN A 244 6.18 5.86 22.18
N ASP A 245 7.16 5.55 21.32
CA ASP A 245 7.33 6.23 20.04
C ASP A 245 6.14 5.98 19.10
N CYS A 246 5.60 4.75 19.07
CA CYS A 246 4.40 4.43 18.31
C CYS A 246 3.22 5.30 18.73
N LEU A 247 2.96 5.43 20.03
CA LEU A 247 1.89 6.28 20.56
C LEU A 247 2.11 7.76 20.21
N THR A 248 3.35 8.22 20.31
CA THR A 248 3.72 9.60 19.93
C THR A 248 3.49 9.85 18.45
N MET A 249 3.82 8.88 17.58
CA MET A 249 3.52 8.96 16.16
C MET A 249 2.01 9.04 15.90
N ILE A 250 1.22 8.19 16.55
CA ILE A 250 -0.25 8.17 16.41
C ILE A 250 -0.85 9.53 16.76
N ASP A 251 -0.39 10.16 17.85
CA ASP A 251 -0.86 11.49 18.27
C ASP A 251 -0.51 12.61 17.28
N ASN A 252 0.59 12.44 16.57
CA ASN A 252 1.06 13.42 15.59
C ASN A 252 0.44 13.24 14.20
N ILE A 253 -0.41 12.22 13.99
CA ILE A 253 -1.12 12.04 12.71
C ILE A 253 -2.35 12.94 12.70
N MET A 254 -2.40 13.85 11.72
CA MET A 254 -3.61 14.61 11.42
C MET A 254 -4.50 13.80 10.46
N TRP A 255 -5.57 13.23 11.00
CA TRP A 255 -6.56 12.49 10.21
C TRP A 255 -7.47 13.45 9.44
N ARG A 256 -7.67 13.17 8.15
CA ARG A 256 -8.51 13.99 7.26
C ARG A 256 -9.93 13.42 7.16
N ALA A 257 -10.92 14.30 7.14
CA ALA A 257 -12.29 13.94 6.79
C ALA A 257 -12.39 13.75 5.27
N LYS A 258 -13.25 12.81 4.83
CA LYS A 258 -13.47 12.55 3.39
C LYS A 258 -14.19 13.70 2.68
N SER A 259 -15.01 14.45 3.41
CA SER A 259 -15.74 15.62 2.94
C SER A 259 -15.87 16.64 4.06
N ALA A 260 -16.10 17.90 3.70
CA ALA A 260 -16.59 18.91 4.60
C ALA A 260 -18.05 19.21 4.23
N ASP A 261 -18.94 19.18 5.22
CA ASP A 261 -20.36 19.55 5.07
C ASP A 261 -20.53 21.07 5.17
N ASP A 262 -19.69 21.81 4.45
CA ASP A 262 -19.69 23.26 4.40
C ASP A 262 -20.00 23.72 2.96
N PRO A 263 -21.16 24.35 2.71
CA PRO A 263 -21.53 24.84 1.38
C PRO A 263 -20.53 25.83 0.78
N GLU A 264 -19.96 26.74 1.57
CA GLU A 264 -19.03 27.76 1.08
C GLU A 264 -17.72 27.12 0.62
N PHE A 265 -17.19 26.19 1.42
CA PHE A 265 -16.05 25.34 1.04
C PHE A 265 -16.31 24.58 -0.28
N ASN A 266 -17.49 23.97 -0.43
CA ASN A 266 -17.82 23.19 -1.60
C ASN A 266 -17.93 24.07 -2.86
N ASP A 267 -18.47 25.28 -2.73
CA ASP A 267 -18.56 26.23 -3.84
C ASP A 267 -17.18 26.73 -4.28
N GLU A 268 -16.31 27.10 -3.35
CA GLU A 268 -14.92 27.48 -3.65
C GLU A 268 -14.17 26.35 -4.36
N LEU A 269 -14.29 25.11 -3.85
CA LEU A 269 -13.67 23.95 -4.44
C LEU A 269 -14.19 23.67 -5.87
N ASN A 270 -15.50 23.84 -6.10
CA ASN A 270 -16.11 23.64 -7.41
C ASN A 270 -15.71 24.73 -8.43
N ILE A 271 -15.38 25.95 -7.98
CA ILE A 271 -14.79 26.98 -8.86
C ILE A 271 -13.42 26.52 -9.35
N CYS A 272 -12.54 26.09 -8.43
CA CYS A 272 -11.21 25.60 -8.77
C CYS A 272 -11.26 24.36 -9.69
N ARG A 273 -12.18 23.41 -9.42
CA ARG A 273 -12.36 22.22 -10.26
C ARG A 273 -12.77 22.57 -11.69
N ARG A 274 -13.70 23.51 -11.88
CA ARG A 274 -14.08 23.97 -13.23
C ARG A 274 -12.92 24.64 -13.97
N GLN A 275 -12.05 25.36 -13.25
CA GLN A 275 -10.84 25.93 -13.86
C GLN A 275 -9.87 24.82 -14.31
N ILE A 276 -9.69 23.78 -13.50
CA ILE A 276 -8.90 22.59 -13.88
C ILE A 276 -9.52 21.94 -15.13
N ASP A 277 -10.83 21.68 -15.14
CA ASP A 277 -11.51 21.05 -16.28
C ASP A 277 -11.28 21.83 -17.59
N GLN A 278 -11.33 23.17 -17.51
CA GLN A 278 -11.04 24.03 -18.66
C GLN A 278 -9.58 23.93 -19.10
N ILE A 279 -8.62 24.00 -18.17
CA ILE A 279 -7.20 23.89 -18.47
C ILE A 279 -6.87 22.53 -19.07
N ASP A 280 -7.45 21.46 -18.55
CA ASP A 280 -7.26 20.10 -19.06
C ASP A 280 -7.77 19.98 -20.50
N ALA A 281 -8.93 20.56 -20.82
CA ALA A 281 -9.44 20.62 -22.19
C ALA A 281 -8.46 21.39 -23.12
N GLU A 282 -7.92 22.51 -22.68
CA GLU A 282 -6.92 23.29 -23.43
C GLU A 282 -5.60 22.51 -23.63
N ILE A 283 -5.14 21.77 -22.63
CA ILE A 283 -3.96 20.90 -22.72
C ILE A 283 -4.18 19.85 -23.82
N PHE A 284 -5.33 19.18 -23.85
CA PHE A 284 -5.60 18.16 -24.87
C PHE A 284 -5.78 18.75 -26.28
N ASP A 285 -6.32 19.96 -26.44
CA ASP A 285 -6.31 20.66 -27.74
C ASP A 285 -4.88 20.93 -28.23
N LEU A 286 -4.02 21.43 -27.34
CA LEU A 286 -2.61 21.69 -27.67
C LEU A 286 -1.85 20.41 -28.03
N LEU A 287 -2.10 19.32 -27.30
CA LEU A 287 -1.53 18.01 -27.61
C LEU A 287 -2.01 17.50 -28.97
N ASN A 288 -3.31 17.62 -29.28
CA ASN A 288 -3.85 17.23 -30.58
C ASN A 288 -3.22 18.03 -31.73
N ARG A 289 -3.12 19.36 -31.58
CA ARG A 289 -2.43 20.23 -32.55
C ARG A 289 -0.96 19.86 -32.73
N ARG A 290 -0.28 19.51 -31.65
CA ARG A 290 1.09 19.00 -31.69
C ARG A 290 1.16 17.67 -32.46
N MET A 291 0.20 16.77 -32.26
CA MET A 291 0.12 15.49 -32.98
C MET A 291 -0.09 15.67 -34.48
N HIS A 292 -0.96 16.59 -34.91
CA HIS A 292 -1.07 16.93 -36.35
C HIS A 292 0.23 17.46 -36.96
N THR A 293 1.06 18.13 -36.17
CA THR A 293 2.41 18.52 -36.62
C THR A 293 3.34 17.31 -36.73
N SER A 294 3.22 16.34 -35.81
CA SER A 294 3.92 15.05 -35.91
C SER A 294 3.52 14.29 -37.17
N ASP A 295 2.24 14.29 -37.53
CA ASP A 295 1.74 13.65 -38.75
C ASP A 295 2.39 14.23 -40.01
N LYS A 296 2.45 15.57 -40.10
CA LYS A 296 3.13 16.27 -41.19
C LYS A 296 4.62 15.92 -41.26
N ILE A 297 5.30 15.81 -40.11
CA ILE A 297 6.71 15.37 -40.05
C ILE A 297 6.83 13.93 -40.59
N GLY A 298 5.91 13.04 -40.21
CA GLY A 298 5.84 11.68 -40.74
C GLY A 298 5.71 11.63 -42.26
N GLN A 299 4.80 12.43 -42.83
CA GLN A 299 4.63 12.55 -44.29
C GLN A 299 5.90 13.04 -44.98
N ILE A 300 6.57 14.06 -44.44
CA ILE A 300 7.84 14.58 -44.97
C ILE A 300 8.92 13.49 -44.93
N LYS A 301 9.05 12.77 -43.80
CA LYS A 301 10.02 11.69 -43.66
C LYS A 301 9.75 10.55 -44.62
N LYS A 302 8.49 10.13 -44.78
CA LYS A 302 8.05 9.11 -45.74
C LYS A 302 8.46 9.48 -47.17
N ALA A 303 8.14 10.70 -47.59
CA ALA A 303 8.47 11.19 -48.93
C ALA A 303 9.98 11.25 -49.21
N ASN A 304 10.81 11.39 -48.17
CA ASN A 304 12.26 11.49 -48.29
C ASN A 304 13.01 10.21 -47.84
N ASN A 305 12.29 9.12 -47.54
CA ASN A 305 12.85 7.85 -47.04
C ASN A 305 13.76 8.03 -45.81
N VAL A 306 13.34 8.87 -44.85
CA VAL A 306 14.07 9.17 -43.59
C VAL A 306 13.45 8.42 -42.41
N ALA A 307 14.28 7.92 -41.50
CA ALA A 307 13.83 7.23 -40.29
C ALA A 307 13.01 8.14 -39.34
N ILE A 308 12.03 7.54 -38.65
CA ILE A 308 11.17 8.23 -37.67
C ILE A 308 11.99 8.68 -36.45
N LEU A 309 12.79 7.78 -35.88
CA LEU A 309 13.52 8.06 -34.65
C LEU A 309 14.76 8.91 -34.92
N GLN A 310 14.86 10.04 -34.21
CA GLN A 310 16.00 10.96 -34.27
C GLN A 310 16.42 11.35 -32.84
N SER A 311 17.29 10.56 -32.23
CA SER A 311 17.65 10.66 -30.81
C SER A 311 18.18 12.04 -30.39
N ASN A 312 19.01 12.68 -31.23
CA ASN A 312 19.56 14.01 -30.93
C ASN A 312 18.47 15.07 -30.72
N ARG A 313 17.39 15.01 -31.53
CA ARG A 313 16.28 15.96 -31.41
C ARG A 313 15.50 15.76 -30.11
N TRP A 314 15.35 14.50 -29.69
CA TRP A 314 14.68 14.16 -28.45
C TRP A 314 15.46 14.70 -27.24
N GLU A 315 16.78 14.47 -27.20
CA GLU A 315 17.65 15.00 -26.16
C GLU A 315 17.60 16.52 -26.04
N ASP A 316 17.58 17.23 -27.18
CA ASP A 316 17.46 18.69 -27.22
C ASP A 316 16.12 19.19 -26.64
N ILE A 317 15.02 18.50 -26.95
CA ILE A 317 13.69 18.83 -26.41
C ILE A 317 13.70 18.65 -24.90
N CYS A 318 14.17 17.51 -24.41
CA CYS A 318 14.24 17.22 -22.98
C CYS A 318 15.07 18.27 -22.23
N ARG A 319 16.28 18.57 -22.71
CA ARG A 319 17.17 19.55 -22.09
C ARG A 319 16.52 20.95 -22.03
N ARG A 320 15.92 21.39 -23.12
CA ARG A 320 15.27 22.70 -23.21
C ARG A 320 14.06 22.79 -22.29
N MET A 321 13.22 21.76 -22.28
CA MET A 321 12.00 21.76 -21.46
C MET A 321 12.32 21.70 -19.97
N LEU A 322 13.26 20.86 -19.55
CA LEU A 322 13.73 20.82 -18.17
C LEU A 322 14.30 22.16 -17.69
N THR A 323 14.95 22.92 -18.57
CA THR A 323 15.46 24.25 -18.24
C THR A 323 14.33 25.26 -18.01
N ILE A 324 13.28 25.20 -18.84
CA ILE A 324 12.12 26.11 -18.76
C ILE A 324 11.25 25.77 -17.55
N THR A 325 10.88 24.50 -17.38
CA THR A 325 9.92 24.07 -16.37
C THR A 325 10.48 24.12 -14.95
N ARG A 326 11.81 24.07 -14.78
CA ARG A 326 12.46 24.27 -13.48
C ARG A 326 12.10 25.64 -12.86
N ARG A 327 11.91 26.68 -13.67
CA ARG A 327 11.48 28.02 -13.20
C ARG A 327 9.99 28.09 -12.87
N MET A 328 9.21 27.10 -13.29
CA MET A 328 7.76 27.01 -13.06
C MET A 328 7.42 26.19 -11.81
N GLY A 329 8.42 25.68 -11.09
CA GLY A 329 8.22 24.87 -9.88
C GLY A 329 7.83 23.41 -10.13
N LEU A 330 7.87 22.93 -11.39
CA LEU A 330 7.58 21.53 -11.71
C LEU A 330 8.78 20.63 -11.40
N SER A 331 8.52 19.43 -10.88
CA SER A 331 9.58 18.44 -10.62
C SER A 331 10.15 17.89 -11.94
N GLU A 332 11.44 17.58 -11.94
CA GLU A 332 12.12 17.03 -13.12
C GLU A 332 11.53 15.67 -13.54
N GLU A 333 11.20 14.82 -12.56
CA GLU A 333 10.57 13.52 -12.81
C GLU A 333 9.24 13.66 -13.57
N PHE A 334 8.33 14.50 -13.07
CA PHE A 334 7.04 14.75 -13.72
C PHE A 334 7.20 15.22 -15.16
N VAL A 335 8.10 16.20 -15.39
CA VAL A 335 8.34 16.76 -16.72
C VAL A 335 8.88 15.70 -17.67
N ARG A 336 9.80 14.83 -17.21
CA ARG A 336 10.32 13.74 -18.03
C ARG A 336 9.22 12.75 -18.43
N THR A 337 8.42 12.29 -17.48
CA THR A 337 7.32 11.36 -17.74
C THR A 337 6.33 11.91 -18.75
N VAL A 338 5.92 13.19 -18.59
CA VAL A 338 5.00 13.85 -19.53
C VAL A 338 5.62 13.95 -20.92
N LEU A 339 6.88 14.39 -21.03
CA LEU A 339 7.54 14.50 -22.33
C LEU A 339 7.68 13.14 -23.02
N GLU A 340 8.02 12.09 -22.27
CA GLU A 340 8.19 10.73 -22.78
C GLU A 340 6.87 10.20 -23.34
N ALA A 341 5.77 10.32 -22.58
CA ALA A 341 4.44 9.91 -23.04
C ALA A 341 4.05 10.62 -24.34
N ILE A 342 4.25 11.93 -24.41
CA ILE A 342 3.98 12.74 -25.61
C ILE A 342 4.87 12.30 -26.79
N HIS A 343 6.14 11.95 -26.53
CA HIS A 343 7.08 11.54 -27.56
C HIS A 343 6.73 10.17 -28.15
N VAL A 344 6.41 9.21 -27.30
CA VAL A 344 5.96 7.87 -27.71
C VAL A 344 4.72 7.98 -28.60
N GLU A 345 3.73 8.77 -28.19
CA GLU A 345 2.52 8.99 -29.00
C GLU A 345 2.86 9.61 -30.37
N SER A 346 3.81 10.55 -30.41
CA SER A 346 4.26 11.16 -31.67
C SER A 346 4.90 10.15 -32.63
N ILE A 347 5.66 9.19 -32.08
CA ILE A 347 6.30 8.12 -32.85
C ILE A 347 5.24 7.16 -33.38
N ASN A 348 4.26 6.78 -32.56
CA ASN A 348 3.16 5.89 -32.95
C ASN A 348 2.40 6.46 -34.17
N ARG A 349 2.03 7.75 -34.12
CA ARG A 349 1.37 8.42 -35.24
C ARG A 349 2.21 8.47 -36.51
N GLN A 350 3.52 8.73 -36.40
CA GLN A 350 4.42 8.70 -37.56
C GLN A 350 4.57 7.27 -38.13
N ASN A 351 4.61 6.25 -37.28
CA ASN A 351 4.65 4.85 -37.69
C ASN A 351 3.40 4.46 -38.50
N GLU A 352 2.21 4.85 -38.05
CA GLU A 352 0.96 4.62 -38.79
C GLU A 352 1.02 5.20 -40.21
N ILE A 353 1.51 6.44 -40.35
CA ILE A 353 1.67 7.11 -41.65
C ILE A 353 2.74 6.43 -42.53
N MET A 354 3.80 5.89 -41.94
CA MET A 354 4.83 5.19 -42.73
C MET A 354 4.30 3.87 -43.30
N ASN A 355 3.40 3.20 -42.58
CA ASN A 355 2.85 1.88 -42.92
C ASN A 355 1.56 1.91 -43.75
N HIS A 356 0.93 3.09 -43.89
CA HIS A 356 -0.23 3.36 -44.75
C HIS A 356 0.09 4.50 -45.70
#